data_AF-A0A2K4ZAM2-F1
#
_entry.id   AF-A0A2K4ZAM2-F1
#
_cell.length_a   1.000
_cell.length_b   1.000
_cell.length_c   1.000
_cell.angle_alpha   90.00
_cell.angle_beta   90.00
_cell.angle_gamma   90.00
#
_symmetry.space_group_name_H-M   'P 1'
#
loop_
_entity.id
_entity.type
_entity.pdbx_description
1 polymer ?
#
loop_
_entity_poly.entity_id
_entity_poly.type
_entity_poly.pdbx_seq_one_letter_code
_entity_poly.pdbx_strand_id
1 'polypeptide(L)'
;MKRIVIYARGRLLNRYIKNIKWKEVIVIADKSAESGEIYKNKAVIHPDNLVRYQYDYIAVFSDRYFDEIYAELVGSYYIPAAKIISWRAVTGVNIPKFEFANFLQKYLNSDNFVSILDCHPSPIYQTFMTKESLSEKIVRLDRIGQCGCPVMKNLYDHKYMDLANVDFSFYDLALLWEKPEPMEIIGQIMGKSRSCLILMNYAEAIEWDIDNKVNILKQYGNVQLLKNNLGCIIKIEKKSAEKQFNTRIYVVTHKKYNIKNDDLYKPICVGDNYYNETYLSEKNGDNISALNEKINECTALYWIWKNTKEEYIGLNHYRRYFYDSNMRICGNFLCKETIERQFEKYDILLPSLSRTYYVLEEIRRSVSDEETFKRGYEIIRSRIEEQQPDYIAAFDSVMHGHREYICNLFVMKRDIFEAYCEWLFSFLIDVANQMDVSRCTGNSRRVIGFFAERMLTVWLFRQDLRIKELPILKLF
;
A
#
# COMPACT_ATOMS: atom_id res chain seq x y z
N MET A 1 -34.43 2.16 4.07
CA MET A 1 -33.98 0.75 4.18
C MET A 1 -32.67 0.65 3.39
N LYS A 2 -31.59 0.12 3.97
CA LYS A 2 -30.29 0.06 3.28
C LYS A 2 -30.38 -0.88 2.07
N ARG A 3 -29.73 -0.52 0.96
CA ARG A 3 -29.59 -1.34 -0.25
C ARG A 3 -28.21 -1.98 -0.25
N ILE A 4 -28.18 -3.30 -0.11
CA ILE A 4 -26.96 -4.07 0.12
C ILE A 4 -26.71 -5.00 -1.07
N VAL A 5 -25.48 -4.99 -1.56
CA VAL A 5 -24.93 -6.04 -2.41
C VAL A 5 -24.18 -7.03 -1.53
N ILE A 6 -24.40 -8.33 -1.72
CA ILE A 6 -23.56 -9.37 -1.12
C ILE A 6 -22.50 -9.75 -2.15
N TYR A 7 -21.22 -9.73 -1.77
CA TYR A 7 -20.11 -10.15 -2.63
C TYR A 7 -19.49 -11.44 -2.13
N ALA A 8 -19.26 -12.38 -3.06
CA ALA A 8 -18.79 -13.75 -2.87
C ALA A 8 -19.84 -14.69 -2.25
N ARG A 9 -20.12 -15.78 -2.97
CA ARG A 9 -20.96 -16.89 -2.50
C ARG A 9 -20.04 -18.01 -2.04
N GLY A 10 -20.25 -18.47 -0.81
CA GLY A 10 -19.39 -19.51 -0.26
C GLY A 10 -19.85 -19.98 1.11
N ARG A 11 -18.98 -20.76 1.75
CA ARG A 11 -19.26 -21.35 3.07
C ARG A 11 -19.65 -20.30 4.12
N LEU A 12 -19.03 -19.12 4.06
CA LEU A 12 -19.29 -18.04 5.01
C LEU A 12 -20.70 -17.44 4.85
N LEU A 13 -21.12 -17.17 3.62
CA LEU A 13 -22.50 -16.74 3.33
C LEU A 13 -23.52 -17.79 3.80
N ASN A 14 -23.28 -19.06 3.47
CA ASN A 14 -24.17 -20.16 3.87
C ASN A 14 -24.25 -20.30 5.40
N ARG A 15 -23.14 -20.09 6.12
CA ARG A 15 -23.09 -20.17 7.58
C ARG A 15 -23.97 -19.12 8.26
N TYR A 16 -23.98 -17.89 7.76
CA TYR A 16 -24.69 -16.76 8.36
C TYR A 16 -25.97 -16.35 7.61
N ILE A 17 -26.46 -17.21 6.72
CA ILE A 17 -27.61 -16.92 5.85
C ILE A 17 -28.87 -16.50 6.60
N LYS A 18 -29.07 -17.05 7.81
CA LYS A 18 -30.24 -16.79 8.66
C LYS A 18 -30.15 -15.42 9.36
N ASN A 19 -28.96 -14.85 9.48
CA ASN A 19 -28.72 -13.56 10.12
C ASN A 19 -28.93 -12.38 9.15
N ILE A 20 -29.07 -12.64 7.86
CA ILE A 20 -29.14 -11.62 6.82
C ILE A 20 -30.59 -11.13 6.66
N LYS A 21 -30.77 -9.80 6.67
CA LYS A 21 -32.03 -9.15 6.30
C LYS A 21 -32.20 -9.14 4.78
N TRP A 22 -32.67 -10.25 4.20
CA TRP A 22 -32.81 -10.44 2.74
C TRP A 22 -33.66 -9.39 2.01
N LYS A 23 -34.52 -8.65 2.71
CA LYS A 23 -35.26 -7.48 2.18
C LYS A 23 -34.36 -6.30 1.80
N GLU A 24 -33.20 -6.19 2.44
CA GLU A 24 -32.19 -5.13 2.21
C GLU A 24 -31.23 -5.53 1.08
N VAL A 25 -31.11 -6.83 0.78
CA VAL A 25 -30.24 -7.35 -0.27
C VAL A 25 -30.90 -7.14 -1.63
N ILE A 26 -30.21 -6.44 -2.54
CA ILE A 26 -30.74 -6.17 -3.89
C ILE A 26 -30.23 -7.16 -4.94
N VAL A 27 -28.97 -7.60 -4.82
CA VAL A 27 -28.30 -8.49 -5.76
C VAL A 27 -27.11 -9.17 -5.08
N ILE A 28 -26.64 -10.28 -5.64
CA ILE A 28 -25.42 -10.96 -5.21
C ILE A 28 -24.40 -10.85 -6.33
N ALA A 29 -23.17 -10.45 -6.01
CA ALA A 29 -22.06 -10.37 -6.95
C ALA A 29 -21.08 -11.53 -6.71
N ASP A 30 -20.74 -12.24 -7.78
CA ASP A 30 -19.78 -13.34 -7.75
C ASP A 30 -19.04 -13.44 -9.10
N LYS A 31 -17.73 -13.71 -9.07
CA LYS A 31 -16.94 -13.89 -10.30
C LYS A 31 -17.34 -15.14 -11.07
N SER A 32 -17.84 -16.16 -10.37
CA SER A 32 -18.34 -17.38 -11.00
C SER A 32 -19.81 -17.29 -11.40
N ALA A 33 -20.39 -16.09 -11.45
CA ALA A 33 -21.80 -15.91 -11.78
C ALA A 33 -22.11 -16.36 -13.20
N GLU A 34 -23.12 -17.20 -13.34
CA GLU A 34 -23.64 -17.64 -14.63
C GLU A 34 -24.82 -16.78 -15.08
N SER A 35 -25.08 -16.74 -16.39
CA SER A 35 -26.17 -15.94 -16.94
C SER A 35 -27.54 -16.44 -16.44
N GLY A 36 -28.34 -15.53 -15.88
CA GLY A 36 -29.67 -15.85 -15.36
C GLY A 36 -29.67 -16.55 -13.99
N GLU A 37 -28.52 -16.67 -13.34
CA GLU A 37 -28.40 -17.34 -12.06
C GLU A 37 -29.16 -16.59 -10.94
N ILE A 38 -29.86 -17.34 -10.10
CA ILE A 38 -30.65 -16.82 -8.97
C ILE A 38 -30.25 -17.54 -7.69
N TYR A 39 -30.05 -16.78 -6.61
CA TYR A 39 -29.83 -17.30 -5.27
C TYR A 39 -30.73 -16.57 -4.27
N LYS A 40 -31.54 -17.32 -3.51
CA LYS A 40 -32.52 -16.78 -2.54
C LYS A 40 -33.40 -15.66 -3.12
N ASN A 41 -33.91 -15.88 -4.34
CA ASN A 41 -34.73 -14.92 -5.10
C ASN A 41 -34.02 -13.60 -5.41
N LYS A 42 -32.69 -13.59 -5.44
CA LYS A 42 -31.85 -12.46 -5.89
C LYS A 42 -31.05 -12.90 -7.10
N ALA A 43 -30.91 -12.02 -8.09
CA ALA A 43 -30.02 -12.27 -9.21
C ALA A 43 -28.57 -12.39 -8.71
N VAL A 44 -27.82 -13.30 -9.32
CA VAL A 44 -26.37 -13.41 -9.17
C VAL A 44 -25.73 -12.80 -10.41
N ILE A 45 -24.82 -11.86 -10.21
CA ILE A 45 -24.20 -11.10 -11.30
C ILE A 45 -22.69 -11.16 -11.24
N HIS A 46 -22.04 -11.08 -12.40
CA HIS A 46 -20.62 -10.78 -12.45
C HIS A 46 -20.34 -9.35 -11.92
N PRO A 47 -19.26 -9.10 -11.17
CA PRO A 47 -18.95 -7.78 -10.61
C PRO A 47 -18.89 -6.63 -11.62
N ASP A 48 -18.57 -6.88 -12.89
CA ASP A 48 -18.63 -5.87 -13.97
C ASP A 48 -20.01 -5.20 -14.10
N ASN A 49 -21.06 -5.90 -13.70
CA ASN A 49 -22.43 -5.39 -13.77
C ASN A 49 -22.83 -4.57 -12.54
N LEU A 50 -21.97 -4.42 -11.53
CA LEU A 50 -22.27 -3.65 -10.31
C LEU A 50 -22.64 -2.20 -10.63
N VAL A 51 -22.04 -1.61 -11.65
CA VAL A 51 -22.34 -0.22 -12.09
C VAL A 51 -23.81 -0.01 -12.46
N ARG A 52 -24.55 -1.08 -12.81
CA ARG A 52 -25.96 -1.03 -13.20
C ARG A 52 -26.92 -0.95 -12.01
N TYR A 53 -26.42 -1.11 -10.78
CA TYR A 53 -27.22 -1.17 -9.57
C TYR A 53 -26.95 0.03 -8.68
N GLN A 54 -28.01 0.56 -8.06
CA GLN A 54 -27.86 1.53 -6.99
C GLN A 54 -27.87 0.82 -5.63
N TYR A 55 -26.77 0.92 -4.90
CA TYR A 55 -26.60 0.38 -3.57
C TYR A 55 -25.84 1.35 -2.67
N ASP A 56 -26.05 1.15 -1.37
CA ASP A 56 -25.40 1.92 -0.32
C ASP A 56 -24.09 1.22 0.07
N TYR A 57 -24.11 -0.13 0.16
CA TYR A 57 -22.94 -0.91 0.55
C TYR A 57 -22.78 -2.23 -0.23
N ILE A 58 -21.52 -2.67 -0.35
CA ILE A 58 -21.13 -4.03 -0.76
C ILE A 58 -20.56 -4.75 0.47
N ALA A 59 -21.26 -5.79 0.92
CA ALA A 59 -20.83 -6.64 2.02
C ALA A 59 -20.01 -7.83 1.49
N VAL A 60 -18.72 -7.86 1.81
CA VAL A 60 -17.79 -8.92 1.38
C VAL A 60 -17.89 -10.11 2.33
N PHE A 61 -18.34 -11.26 1.81
CA PHE A 61 -18.48 -12.52 2.54
C PHE A 61 -17.24 -13.41 2.42
N SER A 62 -16.08 -12.85 2.76
CA SER A 62 -14.82 -13.56 2.87
C SER A 62 -13.93 -12.90 3.92
N ASP A 63 -13.43 -13.67 4.88
CA ASP A 63 -12.40 -13.18 5.81
C ASP A 63 -11.01 -13.35 5.21
N ARG A 64 -10.76 -14.51 4.59
CA ARG A 64 -9.46 -14.87 4.02
C ARG A 64 -9.06 -13.99 2.84
N TYR A 65 -10.03 -13.66 1.99
CA TYR A 65 -9.81 -12.93 0.76
C TYR A 65 -10.35 -11.49 0.80
N PHE A 66 -10.59 -10.96 2.01
CA PHE A 66 -11.21 -9.64 2.16
C PHE A 66 -10.38 -8.56 1.47
N ASP A 67 -9.08 -8.53 1.74
CA ASP A 67 -8.17 -7.50 1.25
C ASP A 67 -7.98 -7.59 -0.27
N GLU A 68 -7.89 -8.79 -0.85
CA GLU A 68 -7.80 -8.95 -2.31
C GLU A 68 -9.10 -8.54 -3.01
N ILE A 69 -10.27 -8.93 -2.46
CA ILE A 69 -11.57 -8.52 -3.00
C ILE A 69 -11.75 -7.01 -2.87
N TYR A 70 -11.37 -6.43 -1.73
CA TYR A 70 -11.43 -4.99 -1.50
C TYR A 70 -10.57 -4.25 -2.54
N ALA A 71 -9.31 -4.67 -2.70
CA ALA A 71 -8.37 -4.10 -3.66
C ALA A 71 -8.91 -4.12 -5.09
N GLU A 72 -9.54 -5.23 -5.48
CA GLU A 72 -10.11 -5.39 -6.81
C GLU A 72 -11.38 -4.56 -7.03
N LEU A 73 -12.29 -4.52 -6.04
CA LEU A 73 -13.47 -3.67 -6.05
C LEU A 73 -13.10 -2.21 -6.25
N VAL A 74 -12.12 -1.72 -5.48
CA VAL A 74 -11.64 -0.33 -5.63
C VAL A 74 -10.91 -0.13 -6.94
N GLY A 75 -9.98 -1.02 -7.27
CA GLY A 75 -9.01 -0.87 -8.35
C GLY A 75 -9.56 -1.12 -9.75
N SER A 76 -10.21 -2.26 -9.94
CA SER A 76 -10.69 -2.75 -11.24
C SER A 76 -12.12 -2.30 -11.51
N TYR A 77 -12.96 -2.31 -10.48
CA TYR A 77 -14.39 -2.01 -10.62
C TYR A 77 -14.78 -0.58 -10.20
N TYR A 78 -13.82 0.26 -9.81
CA TYR A 78 -14.02 1.67 -9.44
C TYR A 78 -15.07 1.87 -8.34
N ILE A 79 -15.22 0.88 -7.45
CA ILE A 79 -16.14 0.95 -6.34
C ILE A 79 -15.56 1.88 -5.27
N PRO A 80 -16.30 2.90 -4.80
CA PRO A 80 -15.82 3.74 -3.71
C PRO A 80 -15.52 2.90 -2.47
N ALA A 81 -14.31 3.04 -1.94
CA ALA A 81 -13.84 2.40 -0.71
C ALA A 81 -14.83 2.55 0.48
N ALA A 82 -15.50 3.69 0.56
CA ALA A 82 -16.56 3.99 1.53
C ALA A 82 -17.70 2.97 1.53
N LYS A 83 -18.07 2.44 0.35
CA LYS A 83 -19.19 1.50 0.19
C LYS A 83 -18.84 0.05 0.55
N ILE A 84 -17.56 -0.30 0.69
CA ILE A 84 -17.15 -1.68 0.96
C ILE A 84 -17.13 -1.92 2.47
N ILE A 85 -17.82 -2.98 2.90
CA ILE A 85 -17.94 -3.39 4.30
C ILE A 85 -17.75 -4.90 4.45
N SER A 86 -17.40 -5.33 5.66
CA SER A 86 -17.38 -6.75 6.02
C SER A 86 -18.81 -7.31 6.15
N TRP A 87 -18.99 -8.58 5.84
CA TRP A 87 -20.24 -9.32 6.07
C TRP A 87 -20.76 -9.19 7.52
N ARG A 88 -19.86 -9.01 8.50
CA ARG A 88 -20.22 -8.83 9.91
C ARG A 88 -21.17 -7.65 10.13
N ALA A 89 -21.02 -6.59 9.32
CA ALA A 89 -21.86 -5.40 9.39
C ALA A 89 -23.33 -5.66 9.04
N VAL A 90 -23.61 -6.70 8.23
CA VAL A 90 -24.97 -7.02 7.75
C VAL A 90 -25.60 -8.21 8.44
N THR A 91 -24.83 -8.96 9.22
CA THR A 91 -25.31 -10.10 10.03
C THR A 91 -25.47 -9.76 11.51
N GLY A 92 -24.86 -8.67 11.99
CA GLY A 92 -24.87 -8.30 13.41
C GLY A 92 -24.04 -9.23 14.29
N VAL A 93 -23.14 -10.03 13.69
CA VAL A 93 -22.25 -10.91 14.45
C VAL A 93 -21.17 -10.06 15.12
N ASN A 94 -21.15 -10.08 16.45
CA ASN A 94 -20.16 -9.38 17.25
C ASN A 94 -18.75 -9.91 16.98
N ILE A 95 -17.80 -8.98 16.90
CA ILE A 95 -16.38 -9.29 16.78
C ILE A 95 -15.84 -9.51 18.19
N PRO A 96 -15.19 -10.66 18.47
CA PRO A 96 -14.50 -10.82 19.72
C PRO A 96 -13.42 -9.74 19.88
N LYS A 97 -13.42 -9.04 21.02
CA LYS A 97 -12.49 -7.92 21.32
C LYS A 97 -11.01 -8.32 21.12
N PHE A 98 -10.67 -9.58 21.36
CA PHE A 98 -9.31 -10.09 21.16
C PHE A 98 -8.85 -10.10 19.68
N GLU A 99 -9.75 -10.16 18.69
CA GLU A 99 -9.36 -10.15 17.27
C GLU A 99 -8.74 -8.80 16.88
N PHE A 100 -9.34 -7.69 17.36
CA PHE A 100 -8.78 -6.35 17.20
C PHE A 100 -7.44 -6.19 17.93
N ALA A 101 -7.34 -6.72 19.15
CA ALA A 101 -6.12 -6.67 19.94
C ALA A 101 -4.98 -7.47 19.26
N ASN A 102 -5.25 -8.65 18.73
CA ASN A 102 -4.29 -9.46 17.98
C ASN A 102 -3.88 -8.82 16.65
N PHE A 103 -4.82 -8.17 15.97
CA PHE A 103 -4.50 -7.36 14.78
C PHE A 103 -3.54 -6.22 15.14
N LEU A 104 -3.85 -5.46 16.19
CA LEU A 104 -3.02 -4.36 16.67
C LEU A 104 -1.64 -4.87 17.11
N GLN A 105 -1.54 -5.99 17.82
CA GLN A 105 -0.29 -6.59 18.26
C GLN A 105 0.69 -6.81 17.09
N LYS A 106 0.21 -7.35 15.96
CA LYS A 106 1.02 -7.53 14.74
C LYS A 106 1.53 -6.19 14.19
N TYR A 107 0.69 -5.17 14.24
CA TYR A 107 1.07 -3.82 13.82
C TYR A 107 2.13 -3.22 14.75
N LEU A 108 1.92 -3.24 16.07
CA LEU A 108 2.86 -2.69 17.04
C LEU A 108 4.23 -3.38 16.98
N ASN A 109 4.25 -4.71 16.83
CA ASN A 109 5.50 -5.47 16.69
C ASN A 109 6.28 -5.15 15.42
N SER A 110 5.62 -4.65 14.38
CA SER A 110 6.25 -4.40 13.09
C SER A 110 6.67 -2.94 12.91
N ASP A 111 6.04 -2.00 13.60
CA ASP A 111 6.47 -0.61 13.65
C ASP A 111 7.47 -0.34 14.81
N ASN A 112 7.81 0.93 15.04
CA ASN A 112 8.73 1.35 16.10
C ASN A 112 8.05 2.32 17.08
N PHE A 113 6.91 1.89 17.63
CA PHE A 113 6.25 2.57 18.74
C PHE A 113 6.87 2.09 20.05
N VAL A 114 7.47 3.00 20.81
CA VAL A 114 8.09 2.66 22.10
C VAL A 114 7.25 3.16 23.29
N SER A 115 6.41 4.16 23.06
CA SER A 115 5.55 4.78 24.06
C SER A 115 4.10 4.87 23.55
N ILE A 116 3.19 4.21 24.27
CA ILE A 116 1.78 4.08 23.87
C ILE A 116 0.85 4.51 24.99
N LEU A 117 -0.20 5.26 24.63
CA LEU A 117 -1.32 5.57 25.50
C LEU A 117 -2.56 4.80 25.04
N ASP A 118 -3.06 3.91 25.90
CA ASP A 118 -4.27 3.13 25.65
C ASP A 118 -5.50 3.78 26.30
N CYS A 119 -6.39 4.33 25.49
CA CYS A 119 -7.58 5.01 25.97
C CYS A 119 -8.73 4.01 26.22
N HIS A 120 -9.50 4.22 27.29
CA HIS A 120 -10.70 3.42 27.55
C HIS A 120 -11.84 3.76 26.56
N PRO A 121 -12.69 2.77 26.16
CA PRO A 121 -12.60 1.33 26.47
C PRO A 121 -11.45 0.67 25.71
N SER A 122 -10.87 -0.43 26.21
CA SER A 122 -9.76 -1.09 25.52
C SER A 122 -9.87 -2.62 25.52
N PRO A 123 -9.60 -3.29 24.40
CA PRO A 123 -9.48 -4.74 24.34
C PRO A 123 -8.10 -5.24 24.77
N ILE A 124 -7.09 -4.37 24.94
CA ILE A 124 -5.72 -4.79 25.26
C ILE A 124 -5.68 -5.49 26.60
N TYR A 125 -6.20 -4.87 27.66
CA TYR A 125 -6.20 -5.47 29.00
C TYR A 125 -7.12 -6.70 29.12
N GLN A 126 -8.02 -6.92 28.16
CA GLN A 126 -8.87 -8.10 28.09
C GLN A 126 -8.17 -9.27 27.38
N THR A 127 -7.07 -9.00 26.68
CA THR A 127 -6.38 -9.96 25.81
C THR A 127 -4.97 -10.28 26.32
N PHE A 128 -4.27 -9.29 26.85
CA PHE A 128 -2.87 -9.38 27.28
C PHE A 128 -2.74 -9.16 28.77
N MET A 129 -1.76 -9.83 29.37
CA MET A 129 -1.46 -9.74 30.82
C MET A 129 -0.14 -9.01 31.09
N THR A 130 0.76 -8.93 30.10
CA THR A 130 2.08 -8.32 30.23
C THR A 130 2.42 -7.48 29.00
N LYS A 131 3.24 -6.43 29.16
CA LYS A 131 3.72 -5.63 28.03
C LYS A 131 4.48 -6.49 27.02
N GLU A 132 5.31 -7.43 27.49
CA GLU A 132 6.08 -8.32 26.61
C GLU A 132 5.14 -9.17 25.74
N SER A 133 3.99 -9.61 26.28
CA SER A 133 3.00 -10.35 25.49
C SER A 133 2.33 -9.50 24.42
N LEU A 134 2.27 -8.17 24.59
CA LEU A 134 1.77 -7.24 23.57
C LEU A 134 2.87 -6.92 22.54
N SER A 135 4.03 -6.45 23.01
CA SER A 135 5.20 -6.21 22.18
C SER A 135 6.44 -5.98 23.03
N GLU A 136 7.54 -6.66 22.70
CA GLU A 136 8.85 -6.47 23.34
C GLU A 136 9.45 -5.07 23.11
N LYS A 137 8.95 -4.33 22.11
CA LYS A 137 9.44 -2.98 21.79
C LYS A 137 8.83 -1.89 22.67
N ILE A 138 7.70 -2.16 23.30
CA ILE A 138 6.97 -1.15 24.07
C ILE A 138 7.70 -0.96 25.40
N VAL A 139 8.36 0.17 25.54
CA VAL A 139 9.02 0.59 26.78
C VAL A 139 7.99 1.12 27.77
N ARG A 140 7.08 1.97 27.28
CA ARG A 140 6.04 2.63 28.10
C ARG A 140 4.65 2.32 27.56
N LEU A 141 3.79 1.77 28.40
CA LEU A 141 2.36 1.61 28.11
C LEU A 141 1.56 2.19 29.27
N ASP A 142 0.90 3.31 29.03
CA ASP A 142 0.00 3.92 30.00
C ASP A 142 -1.44 3.80 29.55
N ARG A 143 -2.38 3.95 30.49
CA ARG A 143 -3.81 3.90 30.20
C ARG A 143 -4.61 5.03 30.80
N ILE A 144 -5.75 5.28 30.17
CA ILE A 144 -6.81 6.13 30.71
C ILE A 144 -7.95 5.26 31.24
N GLY A 145 -8.52 5.63 32.38
CA GLY A 145 -9.67 4.98 33.00
C GLY A 145 -9.31 3.85 33.96
N GLN A 146 -10.25 3.51 34.83
CA GLN A 146 -10.02 2.56 35.92
C GLN A 146 -9.78 1.13 35.43
N CYS A 147 -8.81 0.45 36.07
CA CYS A 147 -8.65 -0.99 35.99
C CYS A 147 -8.59 -1.57 37.39
N GLY A 148 -9.67 -2.25 37.81
CA GLY A 148 -9.79 -2.83 39.14
C GLY A 148 -8.92 -4.06 39.39
N CYS A 149 -8.14 -4.54 38.41
CA CYS A 149 -7.36 -5.78 38.54
C CYS A 149 -5.88 -5.51 38.87
N PRO A 150 -5.36 -5.96 40.04
CA PRO A 150 -3.96 -5.74 40.44
C PRO A 150 -2.92 -6.30 39.48
N VAL A 151 -3.24 -7.39 38.77
CA VAL A 151 -2.32 -8.02 37.81
C VAL A 151 -1.93 -7.10 36.65
N MET A 152 -2.75 -6.09 36.38
CA MET A 152 -2.56 -5.16 35.26
C MET A 152 -1.38 -4.20 35.45
N LYS A 153 -0.72 -4.21 36.61
CA LYS A 153 0.58 -3.54 36.80
C LYS A 153 1.70 -4.11 35.93
N ASN A 154 1.53 -5.34 35.44
CA ASN A 154 2.48 -5.98 34.52
C ASN A 154 2.27 -5.52 33.06
N LEU A 155 1.13 -4.88 32.78
CA LEU A 155 0.78 -4.37 31.46
C LEU A 155 0.86 -2.83 31.40
N TYR A 156 0.42 -2.12 32.42
CA TYR A 156 0.43 -0.64 32.42
C TYR A 156 1.39 -0.08 33.47
N ASP A 157 2.23 0.86 33.04
CA ASP A 157 3.17 1.56 33.91
C ASP A 157 2.44 2.61 34.76
N HIS A 158 1.61 3.44 34.12
CA HIS A 158 0.80 4.45 34.78
C HIS A 158 -0.67 4.39 34.38
N LYS A 159 -1.52 4.86 35.30
CA LYS A 159 -2.97 4.93 35.13
C LYS A 159 -3.41 6.37 35.35
N TYR A 160 -4.04 6.94 34.33
CA TYR A 160 -4.69 8.24 34.39
C TYR A 160 -6.18 8.06 34.62
N MET A 161 -6.79 8.90 35.44
CA MET A 161 -8.24 8.88 35.65
C MET A 161 -8.99 9.43 34.44
N ASP A 162 -8.44 10.47 33.83
CA ASP A 162 -8.96 11.19 32.69
C ASP A 162 -7.82 11.72 31.82
N LEU A 163 -8.17 12.32 30.68
CA LEU A 163 -7.22 12.88 29.72
C LEU A 163 -6.57 14.19 30.19
N ALA A 164 -7.17 14.89 31.14
CA ALA A 164 -6.76 16.26 31.51
C ALA A 164 -5.36 16.28 32.12
N ASN A 165 -4.97 15.18 32.77
CA ASN A 165 -3.68 15.03 33.45
C ASN A 165 -2.63 14.30 32.61
N VAL A 166 -2.94 13.98 31.34
CA VAL A 166 -2.02 13.28 30.45
C VAL A 166 -1.14 14.30 29.73
N ASP A 167 0.17 14.16 29.88
CA ASP A 167 1.11 14.83 28.99
C ASP A 167 1.34 13.98 27.73
N PHE A 168 0.61 14.29 26.66
CA PHE A 168 0.67 13.47 25.45
C PHE A 168 2.00 13.57 24.70
N SER A 169 2.88 14.51 25.04
CA SER A 169 4.19 14.67 24.40
C SER A 169 5.12 13.47 24.61
N PHE A 170 4.82 12.62 25.60
CA PHE A 170 5.55 11.40 25.88
C PHE A 170 5.17 10.20 25.01
N TYR A 171 4.15 10.29 24.16
CA TYR A 171 3.63 9.13 23.43
C TYR A 171 3.82 9.24 21.91
N ASP A 172 4.38 8.19 21.34
CA ASP A 172 4.45 7.97 19.91
C ASP A 172 3.07 7.68 19.31
N LEU A 173 2.20 7.05 20.09
CA LEU A 173 0.89 6.58 19.63
C LEU A 173 -0.15 6.63 20.74
N ALA A 174 -1.28 7.28 20.45
CA ALA A 174 -2.51 7.12 21.21
C ALA A 174 -3.46 6.12 20.52
N LEU A 175 -4.03 5.21 21.29
CA LEU A 175 -5.01 4.24 20.82
C LEU A 175 -6.38 4.62 21.37
N LEU A 176 -7.33 4.88 20.47
CA LEU A 176 -8.74 4.98 20.79
C LEU A 176 -9.49 3.80 20.19
N TRP A 177 -10.48 3.34 20.92
CA TRP A 177 -11.34 2.24 20.53
C TRP A 177 -12.78 2.72 20.51
N GLU A 178 -13.56 2.16 19.60
CA GLU A 178 -14.94 2.54 19.36
C GLU A 178 -15.02 4.00 18.83
N LYS A 179 -16.24 4.55 18.70
CA LYS A 179 -16.43 5.93 18.23
C LYS A 179 -16.02 6.95 19.32
N PRO A 180 -15.12 7.89 19.04
CA PRO A 180 -14.72 8.90 20.03
C PRO A 180 -15.79 9.98 20.17
N GLU A 181 -16.30 10.16 21.39
CA GLU A 181 -17.24 11.21 21.76
C GLU A 181 -16.86 11.72 23.18
N PRO A 182 -16.61 13.03 23.37
CA PRO A 182 -16.71 14.11 22.38
C PRO A 182 -15.47 14.19 21.46
N MET A 183 -15.60 14.70 20.24
CA MET A 183 -14.54 14.73 19.21
C MET A 183 -13.31 15.58 19.57
N GLU A 184 -13.48 16.56 20.45
CA GLU A 184 -12.47 17.49 20.94
C GLU A 184 -11.29 16.75 21.61
N ILE A 185 -11.53 15.54 22.12
CA ILE A 185 -10.49 14.66 22.67
C ILE A 185 -9.35 14.42 21.67
N ILE A 186 -9.67 14.29 20.38
CA ILE A 186 -8.69 14.01 19.34
C ILE A 186 -7.77 15.21 19.13
N GLY A 187 -8.31 16.43 19.26
CA GLY A 187 -7.52 17.66 19.21
C GLY A 187 -6.53 17.75 20.38
N GLN A 188 -6.95 17.35 21.59
CA GLN A 188 -6.07 17.30 22.77
C GLN A 188 -4.93 16.28 22.60
N ILE A 189 -5.28 15.10 22.09
CA ILE A 189 -4.32 14.02 21.78
C ILE A 189 -3.32 14.51 20.73
N MET A 190 -3.80 14.89 19.55
CA MET A 190 -2.96 15.25 18.40
C MET A 190 -2.20 16.57 18.59
N GLY A 191 -2.67 17.45 19.48
CA GLY A 191 -1.94 18.67 19.85
C GLY A 191 -0.54 18.36 20.42
N LYS A 192 -0.36 17.19 21.04
CA LYS A 192 0.85 16.84 21.78
C LYS A 192 1.44 15.46 21.41
N SER A 193 0.65 14.48 20.94
CA SER A 193 1.16 13.18 20.48
C SER A 193 1.65 13.21 19.03
N ARG A 194 2.42 12.20 18.64
CA ARG A 194 2.88 12.02 17.24
C ARG A 194 1.79 11.47 16.35
N SER A 195 1.11 10.42 16.79
CA SER A 195 0.04 9.79 16.01
C SER A 195 -1.09 9.25 16.89
N CYS A 196 -2.20 8.96 16.23
CA CYS A 196 -3.41 8.44 16.83
C CYS A 196 -4.01 7.37 15.92
N LEU A 197 -4.41 6.24 16.51
CA LEU A 197 -5.24 5.24 15.85
C LEU A 197 -6.62 5.17 16.52
N ILE A 198 -7.67 5.19 15.70
CA ILE A 198 -9.05 5.00 16.15
C ILE A 198 -9.56 3.72 15.49
N LEU A 199 -9.87 2.69 16.28
CA LEU A 199 -10.34 1.41 15.80
C LEU A 199 -11.80 1.19 16.17
N MET A 200 -12.64 0.92 15.18
CA MET A 200 -14.07 0.71 15.41
C MET A 200 -14.65 -0.34 14.46
N ASN A 201 -15.74 -0.97 14.87
CA ASN A 201 -16.42 -1.91 13.98
C ASN A 201 -17.24 -1.16 12.90
N TYR A 202 -17.67 -1.89 11.87
CA TYR A 202 -18.43 -1.27 10.77
C TYR A 202 -19.79 -0.69 11.19
N ALA A 203 -20.45 -1.25 12.21
CA ALA A 203 -21.74 -0.74 12.65
C ALA A 203 -21.58 0.64 13.29
N GLU A 204 -20.60 0.78 14.18
CA GLU A 204 -20.18 2.06 14.78
C GLU A 204 -19.75 3.07 13.71
N ALA A 205 -18.90 2.65 12.77
CA ALA A 205 -18.41 3.53 11.70
C ALA A 205 -19.56 4.10 10.83
N ILE A 206 -20.57 3.27 10.52
CA ILE A 206 -21.73 3.72 9.74
C ILE A 206 -22.63 4.64 10.56
N GLU A 207 -22.87 4.34 11.84
CA GLU A 207 -23.66 5.20 12.73
C GLU A 207 -22.99 6.55 12.95
N TRP A 208 -21.66 6.56 13.03
CA TRP A 208 -20.85 7.73 13.33
C TRP A 208 -20.56 8.63 12.12
N ASP A 209 -21.04 8.25 10.92
CA ASP A 209 -20.76 8.94 9.66
C ASP A 209 -19.25 9.13 9.44
N ILE A 210 -18.53 8.00 9.47
CA ILE A 210 -17.06 7.98 9.47
C ILE A 210 -16.43 8.79 8.32
N ASP A 211 -17.07 8.81 7.14
CA ASP A 211 -16.54 9.53 5.98
C ASP A 211 -16.53 11.05 6.21
N ASN A 212 -17.58 11.59 6.83
CA ASN A 212 -17.64 12.99 7.23
C ASN A 212 -16.64 13.30 8.35
N LYS A 213 -16.58 12.43 9.37
CA LYS A 213 -15.63 12.58 10.50
C LYS A 213 -14.19 12.58 10.02
N VAL A 214 -13.82 11.69 9.09
CA VAL A 214 -12.48 11.66 8.48
C VAL A 214 -12.12 12.99 7.84
N ASN A 215 -13.05 13.67 7.18
CA ASN A 215 -12.80 15.00 6.63
C ASN A 215 -12.54 16.06 7.71
N ILE A 216 -13.31 16.03 8.80
CA ILE A 216 -13.10 16.91 9.97
C ILE A 216 -11.73 16.64 10.60
N LEU A 217 -11.31 15.38 10.68
CA LEU A 217 -10.05 14.98 11.32
C LEU A 217 -8.80 15.44 10.56
N LYS A 218 -8.91 15.75 9.26
CA LYS A 218 -7.78 16.27 8.45
C LYS A 218 -7.21 17.58 8.99
N GLN A 219 -7.95 18.30 9.84
CA GLN A 219 -7.44 19.48 10.52
C GLN A 219 -6.30 19.15 11.51
N TYR A 220 -6.27 17.93 12.05
CA TYR A 220 -5.30 17.51 13.07
C TYR A 220 -4.05 16.83 12.49
N GLY A 221 -4.05 16.49 11.21
CA GLY A 221 -2.95 15.73 10.62
C GLY A 221 -3.25 15.16 9.24
N ASN A 222 -2.34 14.33 8.75
CA ASN A 222 -2.61 13.44 7.63
C ASN A 222 -3.48 12.28 8.12
N VAL A 223 -4.65 12.08 7.49
CA VAL A 223 -5.65 11.10 7.92
C VAL A 223 -5.84 10.04 6.85
N GLN A 224 -5.74 8.78 7.25
CA GLN A 224 -6.02 7.62 6.41
C GLN A 224 -7.15 6.79 7.03
N LEU A 225 -8.19 6.52 6.24
CA LEU A 225 -9.25 5.57 6.58
C LEU A 225 -8.90 4.22 5.97
N LEU A 226 -8.59 3.25 6.83
CA LEU A 226 -8.24 1.89 6.48
C LEU A 226 -9.38 0.96 6.84
N LYS A 227 -9.58 -0.10 6.05
CA LYS A 227 -10.66 -1.06 6.22
C LYS A 227 -10.13 -2.47 6.06
N ASN A 228 -10.48 -3.37 6.97
CA ASN A 228 -10.19 -4.80 6.87
C ASN A 228 -11.44 -5.63 7.22
N ASN A 229 -11.30 -6.95 7.29
CA ASN A 229 -12.42 -7.85 7.60
C ASN A 229 -13.04 -7.64 9.00
N LEU A 230 -12.30 -7.00 9.93
CA LEU A 230 -12.73 -6.69 11.30
C LEU A 230 -13.45 -5.34 11.37
N GLY A 231 -12.92 -4.28 10.75
CA GLY A 231 -13.52 -2.97 10.92
C GLY A 231 -12.81 -1.84 10.19
N CYS A 232 -13.05 -0.64 10.70
CA CYS A 232 -12.46 0.59 10.23
C CYS A 232 -11.35 1.04 11.19
N ILE A 233 -10.24 1.51 10.63
CA ILE A 233 -9.11 2.05 11.38
C ILE A 233 -8.84 3.44 10.80
N ILE A 234 -8.95 4.46 11.62
CA ILE A 234 -8.52 5.81 11.26
C ILE A 234 -7.13 6.00 11.81
N LYS A 235 -6.18 6.28 10.92
CA LYS A 235 -4.82 6.65 11.27
C LYS A 235 -4.66 8.15 11.08
N ILE A 236 -4.22 8.83 12.13
CA ILE A 236 -3.91 10.26 12.11
C ILE A 236 -2.42 10.40 12.44
N GLU A 237 -1.66 10.97 11.50
CA GLU A 237 -0.26 11.32 11.69
C GLU A 237 -0.14 12.84 11.75
N LYS A 238 0.52 13.36 12.79
CA LYS A 238 0.72 14.80 12.94
C LYS A 238 1.55 15.34 11.79
N LYS A 239 1.15 16.50 11.24
CA LYS A 239 1.93 17.19 10.22
C LYS A 239 3.26 17.65 10.81
N SER A 240 4.35 17.48 10.06
CA SER A 240 5.64 18.06 10.39
C SER A 240 5.53 19.60 10.37
N ALA A 241 6.13 20.26 11.36
CA ALA A 241 5.98 21.70 11.57
C ALA A 241 6.91 22.57 10.72
N GLU A 242 7.95 22.01 10.07
CA GLU A 242 9.14 22.83 9.76
C GLU A 242 9.75 22.69 8.36
N LYS A 243 9.18 21.90 7.43
CA LYS A 243 9.70 21.93 6.04
C LYS A 243 8.63 21.62 5.00
N GLN A 244 8.61 22.41 3.91
CA GLN A 244 7.91 22.01 2.71
C GLN A 244 8.73 20.92 2.03
N PHE A 245 8.57 19.67 2.47
CA PHE A 245 9.21 18.53 1.87
C PHE A 245 8.75 18.39 0.42
N ASN A 246 9.62 18.66 -0.56
CA ASN A 246 9.25 18.70 -1.97
C ASN A 246 9.36 17.29 -2.58
N THR A 247 8.26 16.54 -2.53
CA THR A 247 8.24 15.13 -2.92
C THR A 247 7.08 14.81 -3.82
N ARG A 248 7.35 13.98 -4.84
CA ARG A 248 6.31 13.33 -5.63
C ARG A 248 6.67 11.88 -5.90
N ILE A 249 5.65 11.04 -5.91
CA ILE A 249 5.71 9.65 -6.34
C ILE A 249 4.97 9.54 -7.66
N TYR A 250 5.69 9.21 -8.72
CA TYR A 250 5.12 9.01 -10.04
C TYR A 250 4.55 7.60 -10.14
N VAL A 251 3.29 7.49 -10.57
CA VAL A 251 2.58 6.21 -10.68
C VAL A 251 2.47 5.82 -12.15
N VAL A 252 3.33 4.90 -12.59
CA VAL A 252 3.42 4.47 -13.98
C VAL A 252 2.23 3.58 -14.35
N THR A 253 1.49 3.95 -15.39
CA THR A 253 0.33 3.22 -15.89
C THR A 253 0.33 3.08 -17.40
N HIS A 254 -0.09 1.90 -17.88
CA HIS A 254 -0.29 1.58 -19.30
C HIS A 254 -1.69 1.01 -19.56
N LYS A 255 -2.59 1.06 -18.56
CA LYS A 255 -3.97 0.56 -18.70
C LYS A 255 -4.92 1.22 -17.71
N LYS A 256 -6.21 1.16 -18.02
CA LYS A 256 -7.28 1.68 -17.16
C LYS A 256 -7.29 0.96 -15.80
N TYR A 257 -7.08 1.72 -14.73
CA TYR A 257 -7.13 1.26 -13.34
C TYR A 257 -7.42 2.44 -12.40
N ASN A 258 -8.10 2.20 -11.28
CA ASN A 258 -8.32 3.23 -10.27
C ASN A 258 -7.02 3.45 -9.46
N ILE A 259 -6.22 4.39 -9.94
CA ILE A 259 -4.92 4.73 -9.35
C ILE A 259 -5.04 5.93 -8.43
N LYS A 260 -4.13 6.00 -7.45
CA LYS A 260 -4.04 7.16 -6.56
C LYS A 260 -3.52 8.37 -7.34
N ASN A 261 -4.25 9.48 -7.25
CA ASN A 261 -3.90 10.77 -7.84
C ASN A 261 -4.20 11.88 -6.83
N ASP A 262 -3.15 12.46 -6.24
CA ASP A 262 -3.24 13.53 -5.25
C ASP A 262 -1.94 14.36 -5.25
N ASP A 263 -1.70 15.18 -4.23
CA ASP A 263 -0.51 16.03 -4.14
C ASP A 263 0.80 15.25 -4.15
N LEU A 264 0.84 14.07 -3.52
CA LEU A 264 2.02 13.22 -3.45
C LEU A 264 2.10 12.28 -4.66
N TYR A 265 0.99 11.68 -5.08
CA TYR A 265 0.96 10.68 -6.14
C TYR A 265 0.53 11.29 -7.48
N LYS A 266 1.44 11.26 -8.47
CA LYS A 266 1.20 11.79 -9.81
C LYS A 266 1.22 10.67 -10.86
N PRO A 267 0.07 10.27 -11.41
CA PRO A 267 0.04 9.33 -12.51
C PRO A 267 0.80 9.77 -13.75
N ILE A 268 1.46 8.82 -14.42
CA ILE A 268 2.08 8.99 -15.74
C ILE A 268 1.68 7.84 -16.66
N CYS A 269 1.06 8.19 -17.79
CA CYS A 269 0.73 7.28 -18.88
C CYS A 269 1.97 6.98 -19.72
N VAL A 270 2.23 5.69 -19.94
CA VAL A 270 3.32 5.18 -20.77
C VAL A 270 2.82 4.23 -21.86
N GLY A 271 3.58 4.15 -22.96
CA GLY A 271 3.23 3.41 -24.16
C GLY A 271 2.02 3.98 -24.89
N ASP A 272 1.50 3.20 -25.84
CA ASP A 272 0.40 3.62 -26.72
C ASP A 272 -0.96 3.02 -26.33
N ASN A 273 -0.99 2.08 -25.39
CA ASN A 273 -2.18 1.28 -25.08
C ASN A 273 -3.22 2.02 -24.23
N TYR A 274 -2.83 3.09 -23.54
CA TYR A 274 -3.71 3.78 -22.61
C TYR A 274 -3.35 5.25 -22.49
N TYR A 275 -4.38 6.08 -22.51
CA TYR A 275 -4.27 7.53 -22.34
C TYR A 275 -5.32 8.01 -21.34
N ASN A 276 -4.95 9.03 -20.57
CA ASN A 276 -5.85 9.77 -19.71
C ASN A 276 -5.45 11.24 -19.75
N GLU A 277 -6.39 12.11 -20.11
CA GLU A 277 -6.16 13.55 -20.30
C GLU A 277 -5.74 14.30 -19.02
N THR A 278 -6.04 13.74 -17.85
CA THR A 278 -5.72 14.35 -16.55
C THR A 278 -4.37 13.88 -15.98
N TYR A 279 -3.72 12.91 -16.62
CA TYR A 279 -2.46 12.33 -16.17
C TYR A 279 -1.28 12.90 -16.95
N LEU A 280 -0.08 12.76 -16.38
CA LEU A 280 1.15 13.07 -17.13
C LEU A 280 1.29 12.07 -18.29
N SER A 281 1.98 12.49 -19.34
CA SER A 281 2.35 11.61 -20.45
C SER A 281 3.85 11.66 -20.63
N GLU A 282 4.46 10.49 -20.75
CA GLU A 282 5.89 10.38 -21.07
C GLU A 282 6.25 10.95 -22.45
N LYS A 283 5.27 11.26 -23.31
CA LYS A 283 5.49 11.76 -24.67
C LYS A 283 5.71 13.27 -24.75
N ASN A 284 5.51 13.98 -23.64
CA ASN A 284 5.67 15.43 -23.59
C ASN A 284 7.13 15.81 -23.26
N GLY A 285 7.62 16.96 -23.70
CA GLY A 285 8.98 17.41 -23.33
C GLY A 285 10.10 16.47 -23.85
N ASP A 286 11.23 16.43 -23.14
CA ASP A 286 12.35 15.54 -23.47
C ASP A 286 12.00 14.09 -23.08
N ASN A 287 12.02 13.17 -24.05
CA ASN A 287 11.54 11.81 -23.85
C ASN A 287 12.16 10.77 -24.77
N ILE A 288 12.00 9.52 -24.37
CA ILE A 288 12.38 8.31 -25.12
C ILE A 288 11.19 7.34 -25.25
N SER A 289 9.96 7.86 -25.35
CA SER A 289 8.74 7.03 -25.31
C SER A 289 8.67 5.98 -26.43
N ALA A 290 9.32 6.25 -27.56
CA ALA A 290 9.44 5.30 -28.68
C ALA A 290 10.12 3.98 -28.28
N LEU A 291 10.87 3.94 -27.17
CA LEU A 291 11.52 2.74 -26.65
C LEU A 291 10.66 1.96 -25.65
N ASN A 292 9.46 2.42 -25.31
CA ASN A 292 8.64 1.83 -24.24
C ASN A 292 8.33 0.34 -24.47
N GLU A 293 8.17 -0.08 -25.73
CA GLU A 293 7.95 -1.50 -26.04
C GLU A 293 9.12 -2.39 -25.60
N LYS A 294 10.35 -1.83 -25.59
CA LYS A 294 11.60 -2.55 -25.30
C LYS A 294 12.03 -2.42 -23.83
N ILE A 295 11.92 -1.23 -23.25
CA ILE A 295 12.44 -0.91 -21.89
C ILE A 295 11.36 -0.52 -20.87
N ASN A 296 10.09 -0.58 -21.27
CA ASN A 296 8.91 -0.43 -20.42
C ASN A 296 8.96 0.81 -19.51
N GLU A 297 8.73 0.64 -18.21
CA GLU A 297 8.61 1.73 -17.24
C GLU A 297 9.88 2.61 -17.13
N CYS A 298 11.01 2.19 -17.72
CA CYS A 298 12.21 3.03 -17.81
C CYS A 298 12.01 4.28 -18.68
N THR A 299 11.07 4.29 -19.62
CA THR A 299 10.77 5.52 -20.38
C THR A 299 10.11 6.59 -19.50
N ALA A 300 9.26 6.20 -18.53
CA ALA A 300 8.78 7.10 -17.49
C ALA A 300 9.92 7.57 -16.57
N LEU A 301 10.84 6.68 -16.20
CA LEU A 301 12.01 7.04 -15.40
C LEU A 301 12.85 8.14 -16.08
N TYR A 302 13.15 7.98 -17.37
CA TYR A 302 13.86 9.00 -18.17
C TYR A 302 13.08 10.32 -18.22
N TRP A 303 11.77 10.24 -18.46
CA TRP A 303 10.93 11.43 -18.51
C TRP A 303 10.95 12.20 -17.18
N ILE A 304 10.85 11.48 -16.06
CA ILE A 304 10.93 12.09 -14.72
C ILE A 304 12.30 12.76 -14.53
N TRP A 305 13.38 12.13 -14.99
CA TRP A 305 14.72 12.71 -14.94
C TRP A 305 14.84 14.03 -15.69
N LYS A 306 14.31 14.12 -16.90
CA LYS A 306 14.48 15.31 -17.75
C LYS A 306 13.48 16.43 -17.49
N ASN A 307 12.30 16.13 -16.96
CA ASN A 307 11.17 17.06 -16.95
C ASN A 307 10.70 17.50 -15.55
N THR A 308 11.37 17.05 -14.47
CA THR A 308 10.90 17.24 -13.09
C THR A 308 12.02 17.74 -12.17
N LYS A 309 11.68 18.34 -11.02
CA LYS A 309 12.64 19.06 -10.14
C LYS A 309 12.42 18.85 -8.64
N GLU A 310 11.59 17.89 -8.28
CA GLU A 310 11.28 17.51 -6.91
C GLU A 310 12.54 17.00 -6.21
N GLU A 311 12.72 17.41 -4.95
CA GLU A 311 13.90 17.06 -4.12
C GLU A 311 13.91 15.57 -3.78
N TYR A 312 12.73 14.97 -3.62
CA TYR A 312 12.57 13.54 -3.43
C TYR A 312 11.61 12.99 -4.49
N ILE A 313 12.01 11.89 -5.10
CA ILE A 313 11.29 11.29 -6.22
C ILE A 313 10.97 9.86 -5.84
N GLY A 314 9.73 9.47 -6.05
CA GLY A 314 9.34 8.08 -6.03
C GLY A 314 8.85 7.59 -7.38
N LEU A 315 8.97 6.29 -7.60
CA LEU A 315 8.37 5.58 -8.71
C LEU A 315 7.55 4.41 -8.16
N ASN A 316 6.27 4.38 -8.53
CA ASN A 316 5.36 3.29 -8.27
C ASN A 316 4.78 2.75 -9.58
N HIS A 317 4.30 1.53 -9.56
CA HIS A 317 3.46 1.00 -10.64
C HIS A 317 1.99 1.21 -10.27
N TYR A 318 1.11 1.29 -11.26
CA TYR A 318 -0.34 1.52 -11.08
C TYR A 318 -1.03 0.56 -10.10
N ARG A 319 -0.46 -0.64 -9.84
CA ARG A 319 -0.94 -1.66 -8.90
C ARG A 319 0.04 -2.01 -7.77
N ARG A 320 1.14 -1.28 -7.63
CA ARG A 320 2.15 -1.56 -6.60
C ARG A 320 2.51 -0.27 -5.88
N TYR A 321 2.16 -0.22 -4.59
CA TYR A 321 2.40 0.96 -3.76
C TYR A 321 3.14 0.57 -2.50
N PHE A 322 4.04 1.44 -2.05
CA PHE A 322 4.56 1.37 -0.69
C PHE A 322 3.44 1.53 0.32
N TYR A 323 3.45 0.66 1.33
CA TYR A 323 2.66 0.91 2.53
C TYR A 323 3.33 1.98 3.39
N ASP A 324 2.53 2.78 4.09
CA ASP A 324 3.01 3.78 5.04
C ASP A 324 3.63 3.18 6.30
N SER A 325 3.25 1.96 6.60
CA SER A 325 3.71 1.22 7.77
C SER A 325 3.64 -0.26 7.49
N ASN A 326 4.02 -1.08 8.47
CA ASN A 326 3.89 -2.53 8.34
C ASN A 326 2.43 -3.03 8.48
N MET A 327 1.45 -2.13 8.62
CA MET A 327 0.03 -2.45 8.53
C MET A 327 -0.35 -2.73 7.07
N ARG A 328 -0.35 -4.00 6.66
CA ARG A 328 -0.61 -4.41 5.27
C ARG A 328 -2.11 -4.40 4.92
N ILE A 329 -2.77 -3.25 5.08
CA ILE A 329 -4.19 -3.04 4.74
C ILE A 329 -4.30 -2.18 3.47
N CYS A 330 -5.15 -2.57 2.54
CA CYS A 330 -5.42 -1.77 1.35
C CYS A 330 -5.86 -0.35 1.73
N GLY A 331 -5.25 0.66 1.12
CA GLY A 331 -5.48 2.07 1.47
C GLY A 331 -4.40 2.68 2.38
N ASN A 332 -3.55 1.87 3.03
CA ASN A 332 -2.43 2.35 3.86
C ASN A 332 -1.24 2.80 3.00
N PHE A 333 -1.49 3.70 2.07
CA PHE A 333 -0.48 4.21 1.13
C PHE A 333 0.54 5.10 1.84
N LEU A 334 1.81 4.97 1.47
CA LEU A 334 2.90 5.82 1.99
C LEU A 334 2.55 7.32 1.93
N CYS A 335 2.67 8.00 3.06
CA CYS A 335 2.37 9.43 3.18
C CYS A 335 3.64 10.27 3.32
N LYS A 336 3.48 11.57 3.10
CA LYS A 336 4.57 12.54 3.10
C LYS A 336 5.30 12.60 4.44
N GLU A 337 4.56 12.57 5.54
CA GLU A 337 5.09 12.64 6.91
C GLU A 337 5.98 11.44 7.23
N THR A 338 5.60 10.24 6.76
CA THR A 338 6.44 9.05 6.92
C THR A 338 7.69 9.13 6.06
N ILE A 339 7.56 9.58 4.80
CA ILE A 339 8.70 9.75 3.90
C ILE A 339 9.74 10.68 4.54
N GLU A 340 9.31 11.88 4.94
CA GLU A 340 10.15 12.90 5.56
C GLU A 340 10.92 12.34 6.77
N ARG A 341 10.22 11.63 7.67
CA ARG A 341 10.83 10.95 8.82
C ARG A 341 11.83 9.86 8.44
N GLN A 342 11.56 9.06 7.41
CA GLN A 342 12.52 8.03 6.99
C GLN A 342 13.82 8.66 6.47
N PHE A 343 13.72 9.79 5.74
CA PHE A 343 14.90 10.46 5.17
C PHE A 343 15.78 11.19 6.20
N GLU A 344 15.37 11.27 7.47
CA GLU A 344 16.26 11.67 8.57
C GLU A 344 17.39 10.64 8.79
N LYS A 345 17.13 9.36 8.50
CA LYS A 345 18.04 8.24 8.81
C LYS A 345 18.52 7.48 7.59
N TYR A 346 17.78 7.55 6.49
CA TYR A 346 17.98 6.75 5.30
C TYR A 346 18.13 7.63 4.06
N ASP A 347 18.73 7.07 3.02
CA ASP A 347 19.02 7.77 1.76
C ASP A 347 18.12 7.30 0.63
N ILE A 348 17.54 6.11 0.75
CA ILE A 348 16.62 5.52 -0.23
C ILE A 348 15.62 4.59 0.46
N LEU A 349 14.36 4.67 0.02
CA LEU A 349 13.29 3.77 0.40
C LEU A 349 13.05 2.78 -0.74
N LEU A 350 13.12 1.48 -0.46
CA LEU A 350 12.97 0.40 -1.42
C LEU A 350 11.90 -0.59 -0.97
N PRO A 351 11.34 -1.41 -1.88
CA PRO A 351 10.46 -2.50 -1.47
C PRO A 351 11.24 -3.50 -0.63
N SER A 352 10.55 -4.32 0.17
CA SER A 352 11.19 -5.48 0.80
C SER A 352 11.95 -6.31 -0.22
N LEU A 353 13.21 -6.65 0.09
CA LEU A 353 14.08 -7.38 -0.83
C LEU A 353 13.44 -8.71 -1.25
N SER A 354 13.35 -8.93 -2.56
CA SER A 354 12.87 -10.20 -3.09
C SER A 354 13.98 -11.24 -3.02
N ARG A 355 13.62 -12.47 -2.65
CA ARG A 355 14.51 -13.63 -2.68
C ARG A 355 14.01 -14.62 -3.73
N THR A 356 14.85 -14.94 -4.69
CA THR A 356 14.57 -15.87 -5.79
C THR A 356 15.61 -16.98 -5.87
N TYR A 357 15.29 -18.06 -6.58
CA TYR A 357 16.23 -19.16 -6.80
C TYR A 357 17.40 -18.74 -7.69
N TYR A 358 17.18 -18.00 -8.79
CA TYR A 358 18.22 -17.29 -9.54
C TYR A 358 17.58 -16.12 -10.29
N VAL A 359 18.18 -14.93 -10.25
CA VAL A 359 17.64 -13.72 -10.92
C VAL A 359 17.57 -13.93 -12.44
N LEU A 360 18.63 -14.45 -13.04
CA LEU A 360 18.70 -14.70 -14.48
C LEU A 360 17.62 -15.69 -14.97
N GLU A 361 17.32 -16.71 -14.17
CA GLU A 361 16.26 -17.69 -14.48
C GLU A 361 14.85 -17.08 -14.42
N GLU A 362 14.62 -16.12 -13.52
CA GLU A 362 13.34 -15.39 -13.49
C GLU A 362 13.16 -14.46 -14.70
N ILE A 363 14.25 -13.84 -15.19
CA ILE A 363 14.23 -13.11 -16.47
C ILE A 363 13.92 -14.09 -17.60
N ARG A 364 14.64 -15.20 -17.68
CA ARG A 364 14.45 -16.25 -18.69
C ARG A 364 13.00 -16.72 -18.74
N ARG A 365 12.37 -17.02 -17.60
CA ARG A 365 10.96 -17.45 -17.51
C ARG A 365 9.96 -16.40 -17.98
N SER A 366 10.34 -15.12 -17.95
CA SER A 366 9.48 -14.01 -18.38
C SER A 366 9.53 -13.77 -19.90
N VAL A 367 10.53 -14.34 -20.57
CA VAL A 367 10.75 -14.24 -22.03
C VAL A 367 10.40 -15.59 -22.65
N SER A 368 9.39 -15.64 -23.52
CA SER A 368 8.92 -16.91 -24.08
C SER A 368 9.85 -17.49 -25.16
N ASP A 369 10.82 -16.71 -25.63
CA ASP A 369 11.76 -17.08 -26.68
C ASP A 369 13.21 -17.11 -26.16
N GLU A 370 13.83 -18.27 -26.26
CA GLU A 370 15.15 -18.54 -25.68
C GLU A 370 16.27 -17.75 -26.38
N GLU A 371 16.20 -17.59 -27.69
CA GLU A 371 17.19 -16.86 -28.48
C GLU A 371 17.13 -15.36 -28.15
N THR A 372 15.93 -14.80 -28.08
CA THR A 372 15.67 -13.42 -27.65
C THR A 372 16.24 -13.17 -26.25
N PHE A 373 16.04 -14.11 -25.32
CA PHE A 373 16.61 -14.01 -23.97
C PHE A 373 18.14 -13.96 -23.98
N LYS A 374 18.80 -14.93 -24.66
CA LYS A 374 20.26 -14.99 -24.74
C LYS A 374 20.85 -13.72 -25.37
N ARG A 375 20.27 -13.28 -26.49
CA ARG A 375 20.68 -12.06 -27.18
C ARG A 375 20.52 -10.83 -26.30
N GLY A 376 19.40 -10.72 -25.57
CA GLY A 376 19.18 -9.63 -24.62
C GLY A 376 20.24 -9.60 -23.50
N TYR A 377 20.58 -10.76 -22.96
CA TYR A 377 21.65 -10.90 -21.95
C TYR A 377 23.02 -10.50 -22.49
N GLU A 378 23.40 -11.00 -23.67
CA GLU A 378 24.69 -10.72 -24.30
C GLU A 378 24.87 -9.23 -24.59
N ILE A 379 23.85 -8.58 -25.18
CA ILE A 379 23.91 -7.16 -25.54
C ILE A 379 24.02 -6.28 -24.29
N ILE A 380 23.22 -6.55 -23.24
CA ILE A 380 23.28 -5.69 -22.05
C ILE A 380 24.60 -5.88 -21.30
N ARG A 381 25.08 -7.12 -21.18
CA ARG A 381 26.34 -7.43 -20.49
C ARG A 381 27.53 -6.80 -21.21
N SER A 382 27.60 -6.93 -22.55
CA SER A 382 28.70 -6.33 -23.32
C SER A 382 28.71 -4.81 -23.25
N ARG A 383 27.53 -4.16 -23.28
CA ARG A 383 27.44 -2.70 -23.16
C ARG A 383 27.85 -2.19 -21.78
N ILE A 384 27.51 -2.92 -20.71
CA ILE A 384 28.01 -2.60 -19.37
C ILE A 384 29.52 -2.78 -19.31
N GLU A 385 30.08 -3.84 -19.88
CA GLU A 385 31.53 -4.07 -19.92
C GLU A 385 32.28 -2.96 -20.68
N GLU A 386 31.72 -2.45 -21.76
CA GLU A 386 32.30 -1.38 -22.57
C GLU A 386 32.18 0.02 -21.92
N GLN A 387 31.00 0.36 -21.41
CA GLN A 387 30.67 1.74 -21.00
C GLN A 387 30.70 1.96 -19.47
N GLN A 388 30.50 0.89 -18.70
CA GLN A 388 30.46 0.91 -17.22
C GLN A 388 31.26 -0.28 -16.64
N PRO A 389 32.54 -0.47 -17.03
CA PRO A 389 33.32 -1.69 -16.71
C PRO A 389 33.38 -2.00 -15.22
N ASP A 390 33.39 -0.97 -14.36
CA ASP A 390 33.37 -1.12 -12.91
C ASP A 390 32.12 -1.85 -12.36
N TYR A 391 31.03 -1.92 -13.12
CA TYR A 391 29.79 -2.58 -12.73
C TYR A 391 29.69 -4.02 -13.24
N ILE A 392 30.61 -4.53 -14.05
CA ILE A 392 30.46 -5.87 -14.65
C ILE A 392 30.42 -6.97 -13.58
N ALA A 393 31.26 -6.87 -12.54
CA ALA A 393 31.25 -7.81 -11.43
C ALA A 393 29.96 -7.73 -10.59
N ALA A 394 29.40 -6.53 -10.43
CA ALA A 394 28.13 -6.33 -9.75
C ALA A 394 26.97 -6.91 -10.58
N PHE A 395 26.98 -6.68 -11.89
CA PHE A 395 26.01 -7.24 -12.83
C PHE A 395 26.02 -8.77 -12.76
N ASP A 396 27.18 -9.39 -12.91
CA ASP A 396 27.33 -10.85 -12.87
C ASP A 396 26.89 -11.41 -11.50
N SER A 397 27.23 -10.72 -10.40
CA SER A 397 26.81 -11.13 -9.05
C SER A 397 25.30 -11.06 -8.84
N VAL A 398 24.60 -10.07 -9.41
CA VAL A 398 23.15 -9.96 -9.30
C VAL A 398 22.48 -11.00 -10.19
N MET A 399 22.90 -11.13 -11.45
CA MET A 399 22.28 -12.06 -12.41
C MET A 399 22.38 -13.52 -11.96
N HIS A 400 23.52 -13.92 -11.41
CA HIS A 400 23.73 -15.27 -10.86
C HIS A 400 23.35 -15.38 -9.37
N GLY A 401 22.81 -14.31 -8.79
CA GLY A 401 22.43 -14.23 -7.39
C GLY A 401 20.96 -14.56 -7.12
N HIS A 402 20.57 -14.34 -5.87
CA HIS A 402 19.26 -14.70 -5.32
C HIS A 402 18.46 -13.50 -4.80
N ARG A 403 18.98 -12.27 -4.95
CA ARG A 403 18.49 -11.08 -4.26
C ARG A 403 18.27 -9.96 -5.26
N GLU A 404 17.07 -9.37 -5.23
CA GLU A 404 16.73 -8.26 -6.12
C GLU A 404 15.64 -7.36 -5.56
N TYR A 405 15.71 -6.08 -5.92
CA TYR A 405 14.59 -5.15 -5.87
C TYR A 405 13.94 -5.12 -7.25
N ILE A 406 12.69 -5.59 -7.34
CA ILE A 406 11.96 -5.77 -8.60
C ILE A 406 11.08 -4.53 -8.86
N CYS A 407 10.70 -4.31 -10.12
CA CYS A 407 9.72 -3.30 -10.55
C CYS A 407 10.19 -1.85 -10.39
N ASN A 408 11.49 -1.56 -10.31
CA ASN A 408 12.01 -0.18 -10.20
C ASN A 408 11.27 0.69 -9.16
N LEU A 409 10.73 0.08 -8.08
CA LEU A 409 9.99 0.81 -7.06
C LEU A 409 10.97 1.46 -6.09
N PHE A 410 10.84 2.78 -5.89
CA PHE A 410 11.69 3.48 -4.92
C PHE A 410 11.04 4.78 -4.47
N VAL A 411 11.59 5.35 -3.38
CA VAL A 411 11.60 6.78 -3.11
C VAL A 411 13.03 7.16 -2.75
N MET A 412 13.63 8.14 -3.42
CA MET A 412 15.02 8.54 -3.17
C MET A 412 15.21 10.05 -3.30
N LYS A 413 16.34 10.55 -2.80
CA LYS A 413 16.77 11.95 -3.01
C LYS A 413 17.11 12.19 -4.49
N ARG A 414 16.95 13.44 -4.95
CA ARG A 414 17.17 13.86 -6.33
C ARG A 414 18.58 13.54 -6.84
N ASP A 415 19.61 13.82 -6.04
CA ASP A 415 21.01 13.54 -6.37
C ASP A 415 21.27 12.05 -6.61
N ILE A 416 20.73 11.19 -5.74
CA ILE A 416 20.80 9.72 -5.88
C ILE A 416 20.07 9.26 -7.15
N PHE A 417 18.89 9.83 -7.41
CA PHE A 417 18.12 9.52 -8.61
C PHE A 417 18.83 9.94 -9.89
N GLU A 418 19.39 11.14 -9.93
CA GLU A 418 20.15 11.65 -11.08
C GLU A 418 21.37 10.77 -11.34
N ALA A 419 22.14 10.43 -10.30
CA ALA A 419 23.29 9.53 -10.43
C ALA A 419 22.87 8.13 -10.94
N TYR A 420 21.74 7.60 -10.48
CA TYR A 420 21.20 6.35 -10.99
C TYR A 420 20.77 6.45 -12.46
N CYS A 421 20.06 7.52 -12.84
CA CYS A 421 19.61 7.73 -14.21
C CYS A 421 20.78 7.97 -15.18
N GLU A 422 21.78 8.76 -14.79
CA GLU A 422 22.99 8.97 -15.57
C GLU A 422 23.71 7.65 -15.85
N TRP A 423 23.89 6.82 -14.81
CA TRP A 423 24.46 5.49 -14.97
C TRP A 423 23.60 4.59 -15.86
N LEU A 424 22.31 4.46 -15.57
CA LEU A 424 21.41 3.55 -16.28
C LEU A 424 21.30 3.92 -17.77
N PHE A 425 21.06 5.19 -18.08
CA PHE A 425 20.85 5.65 -19.45
C PHE A 425 22.14 5.87 -20.22
N SER A 426 23.31 5.77 -19.58
CA SER A 426 24.59 5.76 -20.31
C SER A 426 24.69 4.59 -21.30
N PHE A 427 24.06 3.44 -20.99
CA PHE A 427 24.08 2.24 -21.83
C PHE A 427 22.71 1.73 -22.26
N LEU A 428 21.65 1.94 -21.47
CA LEU A 428 20.35 1.29 -21.72
C LEU A 428 19.70 1.73 -23.03
N ILE A 429 19.89 2.98 -23.45
CA ILE A 429 19.34 3.49 -24.72
C ILE A 429 19.98 2.76 -25.91
N ASP A 430 21.30 2.59 -25.89
CA ASP A 430 22.05 1.88 -26.93
C ASP A 430 21.66 0.40 -26.99
N VAL A 431 21.52 -0.24 -25.83
CA VAL A 431 21.03 -1.62 -25.71
C VAL A 431 19.64 -1.76 -26.33
N ALA A 432 18.72 -0.84 -26.01
CA ALA A 432 17.36 -0.86 -26.56
C ALA A 432 17.35 -0.67 -28.09
N ASN A 433 18.19 0.21 -28.61
CA ASN A 433 18.29 0.44 -30.06
C ASN A 433 18.86 -0.78 -30.81
N GLN A 434 19.82 -1.49 -30.22
CA GLN A 434 20.45 -2.68 -30.82
C GLN A 434 19.56 -3.93 -30.77
N MET A 435 18.63 -3.99 -29.81
CA MET A 435 17.72 -5.11 -29.71
C MET A 435 16.60 -5.00 -30.74
N ASP A 436 16.62 -5.90 -31.74
CA ASP A 436 15.53 -6.08 -32.69
C ASP A 436 14.47 -7.02 -32.09
N VAL A 437 13.26 -6.48 -31.89
CA VAL A 437 12.10 -7.22 -31.36
C VAL A 437 10.95 -7.29 -32.36
N SER A 438 11.19 -6.93 -33.63
CA SER A 438 10.16 -6.88 -34.68
C SER A 438 9.47 -8.23 -34.89
N ARG A 439 10.21 -9.33 -34.74
CA ARG A 439 9.74 -10.72 -34.87
C ARG A 439 9.27 -11.33 -33.54
N CYS A 440 9.46 -10.64 -32.42
CA CYS A 440 9.06 -11.13 -31.10
C CYS A 440 7.57 -10.91 -30.86
N THR A 441 6.94 -11.88 -30.20
CA THR A 441 5.54 -11.81 -29.77
C THR A 441 5.42 -11.80 -28.24
N GLY A 442 4.29 -11.35 -27.73
CA GLY A 442 4.00 -11.34 -26.30
C GLY A 442 5.06 -10.60 -25.47
N ASN A 443 5.48 -11.22 -24.37
CA ASN A 443 6.43 -10.62 -23.43
C ASN A 443 7.86 -10.56 -23.96
N SER A 444 8.22 -11.32 -25.00
CA SER A 444 9.60 -11.32 -25.52
C SER A 444 10.04 -9.98 -26.07
N ARG A 445 9.11 -9.12 -26.51
CA ARG A 445 9.41 -7.73 -26.90
C ARG A 445 10.00 -6.89 -25.76
N ARG A 446 9.71 -7.27 -24.52
CA ARG A 446 10.10 -6.58 -23.28
C ARG A 446 11.40 -7.10 -22.67
N VAL A 447 12.16 -7.93 -23.40
CA VAL A 447 13.36 -8.59 -22.88
C VAL A 447 14.34 -7.62 -22.21
N ILE A 448 14.61 -6.46 -22.83
CA ILE A 448 15.51 -5.46 -22.24
C ILE A 448 14.88 -4.84 -20.99
N GLY A 449 13.57 -4.59 -20.98
CA GLY A 449 12.83 -4.13 -19.80
C GLY A 449 12.99 -5.07 -18.60
N PHE A 450 12.95 -6.39 -18.81
CA PHE A 450 13.18 -7.36 -17.73
C PHE A 450 14.59 -7.32 -17.15
N PHE A 451 15.61 -6.99 -17.95
CA PHE A 451 16.95 -6.73 -17.44
C PHE A 451 17.03 -5.36 -16.75
N ALA A 452 16.44 -4.33 -17.35
CA ALA A 452 16.42 -2.97 -16.82
C ALA A 452 15.79 -2.87 -15.42
N GLU A 453 14.74 -3.66 -15.15
CA GLU A 453 14.12 -3.77 -13.81
C GLU A 453 15.09 -4.22 -12.70
N ARG A 454 16.22 -4.87 -13.05
CA ARG A 454 17.22 -5.39 -12.11
C ARG A 454 18.40 -4.43 -11.96
N MET A 455 18.50 -3.42 -12.82
CA MET A 455 19.65 -2.52 -12.89
C MET A 455 19.77 -1.63 -11.65
N LEU A 456 18.67 -1.28 -10.98
CA LEU A 456 18.74 -0.62 -9.67
C LEU A 456 19.49 -1.48 -8.64
N THR A 457 19.24 -2.79 -8.63
CA THR A 457 19.95 -3.72 -7.74
C THR A 457 21.44 -3.77 -8.07
N VAL A 458 21.79 -3.83 -9.37
CA VAL A 458 23.19 -3.80 -9.84
C VAL A 458 23.87 -2.50 -9.43
N TRP A 459 23.20 -1.37 -9.61
CA TRP A 459 23.73 -0.05 -9.27
C TRP A 459 24.07 0.05 -7.79
N LEU A 460 23.17 -0.44 -6.91
CA LEU A 460 23.32 -0.41 -5.46
C LEU A 460 24.54 -1.17 -4.93
N PHE A 461 25.06 -2.17 -5.65
CA PHE A 461 26.26 -2.92 -5.22
C PHE A 461 27.53 -2.05 -5.16
N ARG A 462 27.51 -0.88 -5.79
CA ARG A 462 28.63 0.07 -5.82
C ARG A 462 28.35 1.35 -5.03
N GLN A 463 27.25 1.41 -4.28
CA GLN A 463 26.88 2.59 -3.51
C GLN A 463 27.03 2.38 -2.01
N ASP A 464 27.35 3.46 -1.30
CA ASP A 464 27.31 3.52 0.16
C ASP A 464 26.06 4.30 0.60
N LEU A 465 24.91 3.61 0.59
CA LEU A 465 23.61 4.20 0.90
C LEU A 465 22.93 3.48 2.06
N ARG A 466 22.29 4.26 2.94
CA ARG A 466 21.44 3.70 4.00
C ARG A 466 20.07 3.38 3.41
N ILE A 467 19.77 2.10 3.23
CA ILE A 467 18.51 1.63 2.64
C ILE A 467 17.46 1.39 3.72
N LYS A 468 16.24 1.90 3.50
CA LYS A 468 15.05 1.50 4.24
C LYS A 468 14.14 0.66 3.37
N GLU A 469 13.87 -0.56 3.79
CA GLU A 469 12.86 -1.40 3.15
C GLU A 469 11.48 -1.14 3.74
N LEU A 470 10.49 -0.98 2.85
CA LEU A 470 9.08 -0.84 3.17
C LEU A 470 8.28 -1.96 2.48
N PRO A 471 7.23 -2.49 3.13
CA PRO A 471 6.38 -3.47 2.49
C PRO A 471 5.58 -2.82 1.35
N ILE A 472 5.26 -3.62 0.34
CA ILE A 472 4.47 -3.17 -0.81
C ILE A 472 3.09 -3.82 -0.84
N LEU A 473 2.08 -3.01 -1.13
CA LEU A 473 0.76 -3.44 -1.53
C LEU A 473 0.82 -3.93 -2.97
N LYS A 474 0.38 -5.17 -3.20
CA LYS A 474 0.19 -5.73 -4.55
C LYS A 474 -1.30 -5.81 -4.81
N LEU A 475 -1.81 -4.92 -5.66
CA LEU A 475 -3.19 -4.94 -6.09
C LEU A 475 -3.33 -5.89 -7.30
N PHE A 476 -4.37 -6.72 -7.31
CA PHE A 476 -4.56 -7.76 -8.31
C PHE A 476 -5.28 -7.30 -9.58
#